data_AF-A0A372NWA8-F1
#
_entry.id   AF-A0A372NWA8-F1
#
_cell.length_a   1.000
_cell.length_b   1.000
_cell.length_c   1.000
_cell.angle_alpha   90.00
_cell.angle_beta   90.00
_cell.angle_gamma   90.00
#
_symmetry.space_group_name_H-M   'P 1'
#
loop_
_entity.id
_entity.type
_entity.pdbx_description
1 polymer ?
#
loop_
_entity_poly.entity_id
_entity_poly.type
_entity_poly.pdbx_seq_one_letter_code
_entity_poly.pdbx_strand_id
1 'polypeptide(L)'
;MASDKPTNLFRSLDAEGCKHIYPKVKKNADRHFNAAELLVQSGDYANSVAHLILGSEELIKSFVLVLQAYEFPVKKIANYDKLFTHHTARHNLLKEFYSVYRFIRGIVEWPEWKQGQSFLSNFSKVLSYSVNILNNSIANYEWWDKADQMKQHCFYLDYNSRGTVDPISIDHNAFETTRTITHKFREDLRLMVIIIERASSEDLATLKDAFVSTGMTEQIDESITRKKSK
;
A
#
# COMPACT_ATOMS: atom_id res chain seq x y z
N MET A 1 17.83 -33.56 -9.23
CA MET A 1 16.56 -33.12 -8.61
C MET A 1 16.17 -31.81 -9.25
N ALA A 2 15.11 -31.77 -10.05
CA ALA A 2 14.57 -30.50 -10.54
C ALA A 2 14.07 -29.73 -9.32
N SER A 3 14.63 -28.55 -9.05
CA SER A 3 14.12 -27.70 -7.98
C SER A 3 12.72 -27.24 -8.40
N ASP A 4 11.68 -27.72 -7.74
CA ASP A 4 10.37 -27.09 -7.78
C ASP A 4 10.52 -25.68 -7.22
N LYS A 5 10.82 -24.72 -8.10
CA LYS A 5 10.76 -23.31 -7.73
C LYS A 5 9.31 -23.06 -7.32
N PRO A 6 9.05 -22.50 -6.12
CA PRO A 6 7.70 -22.18 -5.71
C PRO A 6 7.04 -21.33 -6.80
N THR A 7 6.08 -21.91 -7.50
CA THR A 7 5.35 -21.17 -8.53
C THR A 7 4.48 -20.16 -7.80
N ASN A 8 4.61 -18.88 -8.13
CA ASN A 8 3.76 -17.86 -7.52
C ASN A 8 2.33 -18.02 -8.07
N LEU A 9 1.45 -18.61 -7.25
CA LEU A 9 0.06 -18.92 -7.61
C LEU A 9 -0.91 -17.75 -7.34
N PHE A 10 -0.44 -16.58 -6.90
CA PHE A 10 -1.34 -15.46 -6.63
C PHE A 10 -2.10 -15.00 -7.88
N ARG A 11 -1.45 -15.09 -9.06
CA ARG A 11 -2.09 -14.72 -10.35
C ARG A 11 -3.23 -15.65 -10.74
N SER A 12 -3.15 -16.93 -10.35
CA SER A 12 -4.16 -17.93 -10.69
C SER A 12 -5.38 -17.90 -9.77
N LEU A 13 -5.34 -17.18 -8.65
CA LEU A 13 -6.50 -17.01 -7.78
C LEU A 13 -7.62 -16.29 -8.54
N ASP A 14 -8.85 -16.75 -8.44
CA ASP A 14 -10.06 -16.04 -8.84
C ASP A 14 -10.55 -15.12 -7.71
N ALA A 15 -11.76 -14.56 -7.82
CA ALA A 15 -12.29 -13.66 -6.79
C ALA A 15 -12.48 -14.37 -5.44
N GLU A 16 -13.07 -15.56 -5.43
CA GLU A 16 -13.27 -16.36 -4.21
C GLU A 16 -11.95 -16.83 -3.60
N GLY A 17 -11.00 -17.27 -4.43
CA GLY A 17 -9.65 -17.61 -4.01
C GLY A 17 -8.94 -16.41 -3.36
N CYS A 18 -9.06 -15.22 -3.95
CA CYS A 18 -8.56 -13.99 -3.34
C CYS A 18 -9.25 -13.70 -2.01
N LYS A 19 -10.58 -13.85 -1.93
CA LYS A 19 -11.38 -13.65 -0.70
C LYS A 19 -10.91 -14.55 0.44
N HIS A 20 -10.54 -15.79 0.14
CA HIS A 20 -9.99 -16.73 1.11
C HIS A 20 -8.54 -16.41 1.53
N ILE A 21 -7.73 -15.88 0.62
CA ILE A 21 -6.28 -15.71 0.82
C ILE A 21 -5.90 -14.36 1.41
N TYR A 22 -6.57 -13.25 1.05
CA TYR A 22 -6.20 -11.92 1.55
C TYR A 22 -6.16 -11.84 3.09
N PRO A 23 -7.06 -12.49 3.87
CA PRO A 23 -6.98 -12.43 5.32
C PRO A 23 -5.70 -13.08 5.89
N LYS A 24 -5.16 -14.10 5.20
CA LYS A 24 -3.90 -14.75 5.59
C LYS A 24 -2.70 -13.85 5.30
N VAL A 25 -2.71 -13.15 4.17
CA VAL A 25 -1.69 -12.15 3.83
C VAL A 25 -1.73 -10.98 4.80
N LYS A 26 -2.93 -10.49 5.15
CA LYS A 26 -3.12 -9.47 6.19
C LYS A 26 -2.55 -9.93 7.55
N LYS A 27 -2.84 -11.17 7.96
CA LYS A 27 -2.26 -11.73 9.20
C LYS A 27 -0.73 -11.77 9.16
N ASN A 28 -0.12 -12.03 8.00
CA ASN A 28 1.32 -11.95 7.85
C ASN A 28 1.84 -10.51 8.05
N ALA A 29 1.15 -9.52 7.49
CA ALA A 29 1.47 -8.12 7.74
C ALA A 29 1.33 -7.77 9.24
N ASP A 30 0.23 -8.17 9.89
CA ASP A 30 0.01 -7.96 11.32
C ASP A 30 1.12 -8.59 12.18
N ARG A 31 1.67 -9.75 11.79
CA ARG A 31 2.84 -10.36 12.44
C ARG A 31 4.09 -9.50 12.34
N HIS A 32 4.32 -8.83 11.21
CA HIS A 32 5.45 -7.91 11.07
C HIS A 32 5.31 -6.70 12.00
N PHE A 33 4.12 -6.08 12.07
CA PHE A 33 3.87 -4.98 13.01
C PHE A 33 4.07 -5.42 14.47
N ASN A 34 3.55 -6.59 14.85
CA ASN A 34 3.74 -7.12 16.19
C ASN A 34 5.22 -7.43 16.49
N ALA A 35 5.97 -7.95 15.51
CA ALA A 35 7.41 -8.17 15.68
C ALA A 35 8.16 -6.86 15.91
N ALA A 36 7.80 -5.78 15.21
CA ALA A 36 8.40 -4.47 15.44
C ALA A 36 8.19 -3.97 16.88
N GLU A 37 6.98 -4.14 17.42
CA GLU A 37 6.65 -3.75 18.80
C GLU A 37 7.37 -4.61 19.86
N LEU A 38 7.78 -5.83 19.53
CA LEU A 38 8.59 -6.67 20.42
C LEU A 38 10.09 -6.31 20.32
N LEU A 39 10.58 -6.01 19.12
CA LEU A 39 11.97 -5.64 18.87
C LEU A 39 12.32 -4.32 19.57
N VAL A 40 11.42 -3.33 19.55
CA VAL A 40 11.65 -2.05 20.22
C VAL A 40 11.80 -2.21 21.74
N GLN A 41 11.10 -3.18 22.35
CA GLN A 41 11.22 -3.48 23.79
C GLN A 41 12.62 -3.99 24.17
N SER A 42 13.34 -4.57 23.21
CA SER A 42 14.74 -5.01 23.37
C SER A 42 15.77 -3.94 23.00
N GLY A 43 15.33 -2.75 22.57
CA GLY A 43 16.20 -1.67 22.09
C GLY A 43 16.67 -1.85 20.63
N ASP A 44 16.13 -2.83 19.90
CA ASP A 44 16.48 -3.08 18.50
C ASP A 44 15.62 -2.23 17.55
N TYR A 45 15.93 -0.93 17.49
CA TYR A 45 15.18 0.03 16.68
C TYR A 45 15.32 -0.22 15.18
N ALA A 46 16.51 -0.64 14.72
CA ALA A 46 16.76 -0.91 13.32
C ALA A 46 15.86 -2.03 12.78
N ASN A 47 15.86 -3.21 13.42
CA ASN A 47 15.00 -4.29 12.99
C ASN A 47 13.51 -3.94 13.20
N SER A 48 13.17 -3.17 14.24
CA SER A 48 11.81 -2.67 14.42
C SER A 48 11.32 -1.84 13.23
N VAL A 49 12.11 -0.87 12.79
CA VAL A 49 11.84 -0.03 11.61
C VAL A 49 11.67 -0.89 10.36
N ALA A 50 12.57 -1.85 10.14
CA ALA A 50 12.47 -2.73 8.98
C ALA A 50 11.17 -3.54 8.98
N HIS A 51 10.75 -4.06 10.14
CA HIS A 51 9.52 -4.81 10.29
C HIS A 51 8.26 -3.96 10.05
N LEU A 52 8.24 -2.68 10.45
CA LEU A 52 7.12 -1.77 10.14
C LEU A 52 6.95 -1.55 8.63
N ILE A 53 8.06 -1.41 7.91
CA ILE A 53 8.06 -1.20 6.44
C ILE A 53 7.64 -2.49 5.72
N LEU A 54 8.19 -3.64 6.12
CA LEU A 54 7.80 -4.96 5.59
C LEU A 54 6.31 -5.25 5.83
N GLY A 55 5.79 -4.92 7.02
CA GLY A 55 4.36 -5.05 7.32
C GLY A 55 3.50 -4.22 6.37
N SER A 56 3.95 -3.00 6.06
CA SER A 56 3.25 -2.10 5.13
C SER A 56 3.24 -2.64 3.69
N GLU A 57 4.35 -3.23 3.23
CA GLU A 57 4.40 -3.91 1.93
C GLU A 57 3.43 -5.10 1.86
N GLU A 58 3.39 -5.94 2.89
CA GLU A 58 2.45 -7.07 2.94
C GLU A 58 0.99 -6.62 3.03
N LEU A 59 0.71 -5.47 3.65
CA LEU A 59 -0.62 -4.86 3.61
C LEU A 59 -1.04 -4.43 2.20
N ILE A 60 -0.14 -3.84 1.40
CA ILE A 60 -0.43 -3.53 -0.01
C ILE A 60 -0.75 -4.80 -0.78
N LYS A 61 0.03 -5.86 -0.59
CA LYS A 61 -0.25 -7.17 -1.21
C LYS A 61 -1.64 -7.67 -0.82
N SER A 62 -2.00 -7.57 0.46
CA SER A 62 -3.33 -7.92 0.94
C SER A 62 -4.43 -7.05 0.31
N PHE A 63 -4.22 -5.74 0.21
CA PHE A 63 -5.21 -4.80 -0.32
C PHE A 63 -5.52 -5.07 -1.80
N VAL A 64 -4.48 -5.35 -2.58
CA VAL A 64 -4.65 -5.69 -3.99
C VAL A 64 -5.44 -6.99 -4.17
N LEU A 65 -5.27 -7.96 -3.27
CA LEU A 65 -6.12 -9.17 -3.23
C LEU A 65 -7.56 -8.85 -2.82
N VAL A 66 -7.80 -7.87 -1.94
CA VAL A 66 -9.17 -7.40 -1.63
C VAL A 66 -9.81 -6.81 -2.88
N LEU A 67 -9.12 -5.92 -3.60
CA LEU A 67 -9.62 -5.36 -4.86
C LEU A 67 -10.02 -6.48 -5.83
N GLN A 68 -9.18 -7.51 -5.99
CA GLN A 68 -9.50 -8.64 -6.85
C GLN A 68 -10.66 -9.50 -6.31
N ALA A 69 -10.74 -9.72 -4.99
CA ALA A 69 -11.82 -10.48 -4.35
C ALA A 69 -13.19 -9.84 -4.58
N TYR A 70 -13.22 -8.52 -4.73
CA TYR A 70 -14.40 -7.74 -5.07
C TYR A 70 -14.44 -7.35 -6.55
N GLU A 71 -13.73 -8.09 -7.42
CA GLU A 71 -13.76 -8.01 -8.88
C GLU A 71 -13.39 -6.64 -9.47
N PHE A 72 -12.56 -5.86 -8.79
CA PHE A 72 -11.91 -4.73 -9.45
C PHE A 72 -11.00 -5.27 -10.57
N PRO A 73 -10.84 -4.53 -11.69
CA PRO A 73 -10.10 -5.00 -12.86
C PRO A 73 -8.57 -4.99 -12.69
N VAL A 74 -8.05 -5.24 -11.49
CA VAL A 74 -6.62 -5.17 -11.16
C VAL A 74 -5.76 -6.17 -11.93
N LYS A 75 -6.34 -7.30 -12.37
CA LYS A 75 -5.67 -8.27 -13.25
C LYS A 75 -5.34 -7.73 -14.64
N LYS A 76 -6.01 -6.66 -15.08
CA LYS A 76 -5.75 -6.00 -16.37
C LYS A 76 -4.55 -5.05 -16.29
N ILE A 77 -4.09 -4.72 -15.09
CA ILE A 77 -2.90 -3.87 -14.86
C ILE A 77 -1.67 -4.63 -15.33
N ALA A 78 -0.84 -4.00 -16.17
CA ALA A 78 0.36 -4.66 -16.65
C ALA A 78 1.31 -4.96 -15.48
N ASN A 79 2.02 -6.08 -15.59
CA ASN A 79 2.95 -6.55 -14.55
C ASN A 79 2.33 -6.74 -13.15
N TYR A 80 1.01 -6.90 -13.02
CA TYR A 80 0.33 -7.16 -11.75
C TYR A 80 1.00 -8.24 -10.88
N ASP A 81 1.56 -9.28 -11.50
CA ASP A 81 2.29 -10.36 -10.84
C ASP A 81 3.54 -9.89 -10.06
N LYS A 82 4.12 -8.74 -10.43
CA LYS A 82 5.24 -8.15 -9.72
C LYS A 82 4.88 -7.71 -8.31
N LEU A 83 3.63 -7.35 -8.02
CA LEU A 83 3.18 -7.02 -6.66
C LEU A 83 3.36 -8.19 -5.68
N PHE A 84 3.31 -9.44 -6.19
CA PHE A 84 3.45 -10.64 -5.36
C PHE A 84 4.89 -11.14 -5.26
N THR A 85 5.72 -10.84 -6.26
CA THR A 85 7.09 -11.37 -6.39
C THR A 85 8.18 -10.36 -6.07
N HIS A 86 7.92 -9.05 -6.26
CA HIS A 86 8.92 -7.99 -6.13
C HIS A 86 8.51 -6.99 -5.04
N HIS A 87 9.33 -6.87 -4.00
CA HIS A 87 9.11 -5.87 -2.93
C HIS A 87 9.13 -4.44 -3.49
N THR A 88 10.01 -4.14 -4.46
CA THR A 88 10.10 -2.81 -5.09
C THR A 88 8.78 -2.36 -5.70
N ALA A 89 8.01 -3.28 -6.31
CA ALA A 89 6.70 -2.95 -6.87
C ALA A 89 5.70 -2.55 -5.77
N ARG A 90 5.67 -3.30 -4.66
CA ARG A 90 4.82 -2.96 -3.50
C ARG A 90 5.24 -1.63 -2.88
N HIS A 91 6.55 -1.42 -2.77
CA HIS A 91 7.12 -0.22 -2.20
C HIS A 91 6.83 1.02 -3.05
N ASN A 92 6.92 0.93 -4.37
CA ASN A 92 6.51 2.03 -5.25
C ASN A 92 5.02 2.34 -5.10
N LEU A 93 4.17 1.31 -4.98
CA LEU A 93 2.75 1.51 -4.76
C LEU A 93 2.44 2.17 -3.40
N LEU A 94 3.26 1.95 -2.36
CA LEU A 94 3.15 2.67 -1.08
C LEU A 94 3.34 4.19 -1.26
N LYS A 95 4.25 4.62 -2.13
CA LYS A 95 4.52 6.05 -2.39
C LYS A 95 3.27 6.76 -2.93
N GLU A 96 2.52 6.07 -3.78
CA GLU A 96 1.31 6.56 -4.45
C GLU A 96 0.02 6.28 -3.65
N PHE A 97 0.10 5.44 -2.62
CA PHE A 97 -1.07 4.97 -1.87
C PHE A 97 -1.90 6.08 -1.25
N TYR A 98 -1.27 7.16 -0.78
CA TYR A 98 -2.01 8.27 -0.18
C TYR A 98 -2.99 8.91 -1.17
N SER A 99 -2.61 9.00 -2.45
CA SER A 99 -3.50 9.44 -3.53
C SER A 99 -4.69 8.48 -3.69
N VAL A 100 -4.44 7.17 -3.67
CA VAL A 100 -5.49 6.12 -3.75
C VAL A 100 -6.46 6.19 -2.57
N TYR A 101 -5.94 6.32 -1.35
CA TYR A 101 -6.74 6.42 -0.14
C TYR A 101 -7.63 7.67 -0.14
N ARG A 102 -7.06 8.83 -0.46
CA ARG A 102 -7.82 10.08 -0.52
C ARG A 102 -8.88 10.05 -1.61
N PHE A 103 -8.62 9.36 -2.71
CA PHE A 103 -9.61 9.11 -3.75
C PHE A 103 -10.81 8.31 -3.23
N ILE A 104 -10.56 7.11 -2.67
CA ILE A 104 -11.64 6.25 -2.14
C ILE A 104 -12.42 6.97 -1.04
N ARG A 105 -11.71 7.63 -0.12
CA ARG A 105 -12.34 8.39 0.96
C ARG A 105 -13.15 9.59 0.46
N GLY A 106 -12.67 10.28 -0.58
CA GLY A 106 -13.39 11.39 -1.21
C GLY A 106 -14.71 10.95 -1.86
N ILE A 107 -14.76 9.73 -2.40
CA ILE A 107 -16.00 9.12 -2.88
C ILE A 107 -16.93 8.81 -1.71
N VAL A 108 -16.39 8.29 -0.60
CA VAL A 108 -17.19 7.73 0.50
C VAL A 108 -17.73 8.76 1.47
N GLU A 109 -16.96 9.80 1.78
CA GLU A 109 -17.34 10.80 2.77
C GLU A 109 -18.22 11.92 2.19
N TRP A 110 -18.61 11.84 0.92
CA TRP A 110 -19.43 12.89 0.31
C TRP A 110 -20.89 12.81 0.79
N PRO A 111 -21.46 13.89 1.37
CA PRO A 111 -22.79 13.87 2.03
C PRO A 111 -23.95 13.42 1.14
N GLU A 112 -23.83 13.61 -0.17
CA GLU A 112 -24.90 13.34 -1.14
C GLU A 112 -25.01 11.87 -1.55
N TRP A 113 -24.10 10.97 -1.10
CA TRP A 113 -24.27 9.52 -1.27
C TRP A 113 -25.58 9.02 -0.63
N LYS A 114 -26.11 9.77 0.35
CA LYS A 114 -27.39 9.46 1.01
C LYS A 114 -28.63 9.97 0.25
N GLN A 115 -28.49 10.71 -0.86
CA GLN A 115 -29.61 11.41 -1.51
C GLN A 115 -29.82 11.11 -3.01
N GLY A 116 -29.21 10.06 -3.56
CA GLY A 116 -29.60 9.53 -4.89
C GLY A 116 -29.29 10.43 -6.09
N GLN A 117 -28.29 11.32 -6.00
CA GLN A 117 -27.84 12.13 -7.13
C GLN A 117 -26.74 11.44 -7.96
N SER A 118 -26.71 11.75 -9.27
CA SER A 118 -25.77 11.17 -10.25
C SER A 118 -24.31 11.57 -9.99
N PHE A 119 -23.45 10.54 -9.86
CA PHE A 119 -22.00 10.62 -9.66
C PHE A 119 -21.27 11.53 -10.67
N LEU A 120 -21.66 11.50 -11.94
CA LEU A 120 -20.94 12.17 -13.04
C LEU A 120 -21.01 13.71 -12.96
N SER A 121 -22.10 14.29 -12.47
CA SER A 121 -22.24 15.75 -12.37
C SER A 121 -21.46 16.36 -11.20
N ASN A 122 -21.06 15.55 -10.21
CA ASN A 122 -20.37 16.00 -9.00
C ASN A 122 -18.87 15.62 -8.98
N PHE A 123 -18.42 14.76 -9.91
CA PHE A 123 -17.02 14.35 -10.04
C PHE A 123 -16.03 15.51 -10.29
N SER A 124 -16.41 16.51 -11.09
CA SER A 124 -15.57 17.70 -11.32
C SER A 124 -15.32 18.52 -10.05
N LYS A 125 -16.24 18.45 -9.07
CA LYS A 125 -16.08 19.10 -7.76
C LYS A 125 -15.19 18.29 -6.82
N VAL A 126 -15.25 16.95 -6.86
CA VAL A 126 -14.32 16.06 -6.14
C VAL A 126 -12.87 16.34 -6.57
N LEU A 127 -12.63 16.54 -7.86
CA LEU A 127 -11.32 16.92 -8.38
C LEU A 127 -10.86 18.31 -7.86
N SER A 128 -11.79 19.26 -7.68
CA SER A 128 -11.46 20.63 -7.27
C SER A 128 -11.03 20.79 -5.80
N TYR A 129 -11.42 19.87 -4.91
CA TYR A 129 -10.94 19.84 -3.52
C TYR A 129 -9.47 19.36 -3.38
N SER A 130 -8.80 19.11 -4.50
CA SER A 130 -7.46 18.51 -4.54
C SER A 130 -6.28 19.44 -4.28
N VAL A 131 -6.50 20.74 -4.02
CA VAL A 131 -5.38 21.68 -3.87
C VAL A 131 -4.64 21.52 -2.54
N ASN A 132 -5.32 21.13 -1.46
CA ASN A 132 -4.70 20.74 -0.18
C ASN A 132 -4.11 19.30 -0.21
N ILE A 133 -4.25 18.58 -1.32
CA ILE A 133 -3.82 17.19 -1.49
C ILE A 133 -2.34 17.10 -1.88
N LEU A 134 -1.81 18.11 -2.58
CA LEU A 134 -0.44 18.10 -3.09
C LEU A 134 0.61 18.03 -1.98
N ASN A 135 0.51 18.89 -0.95
CA ASN A 135 1.56 18.97 0.09
C ASN A 135 1.69 17.68 0.92
N ASN A 136 0.57 17.09 1.34
CA ASN A 136 0.59 15.84 2.11
C ASN A 136 0.97 14.62 1.25
N SER A 137 0.60 14.65 -0.04
CA SER A 137 1.00 13.60 -0.98
C SER A 137 2.49 13.64 -1.27
N ILE A 138 3.09 14.83 -1.43
CA ILE A 138 4.53 14.99 -1.63
C ILE A 138 5.29 14.51 -0.40
N ALA A 139 4.90 14.93 0.80
CA ALA A 139 5.54 14.49 2.03
C ALA A 139 5.46 12.96 2.23
N ASN A 140 4.30 12.36 1.95
CA ASN A 140 4.15 10.90 1.97
C ASN A 140 5.06 10.22 0.93
N TYR A 141 5.07 10.74 -0.29
CA TYR A 141 5.88 10.21 -1.38
C TYR A 141 7.37 10.26 -1.02
N GLU A 142 7.88 11.41 -0.59
CA GLU A 142 9.28 11.60 -0.21
C GLU A 142 9.69 10.71 0.96
N TRP A 143 8.81 10.52 1.94
CA TRP A 143 9.10 9.63 3.05
C TRP A 143 9.19 8.18 2.61
N TRP A 144 8.19 7.69 1.85
CA TRP A 144 8.24 6.33 1.33
C TRP A 144 9.41 6.13 0.37
N ASP A 145 9.80 7.12 -0.43
CA ASP A 145 10.99 7.01 -1.28
C ASP A 145 12.25 6.69 -0.48
N LYS A 146 12.43 7.36 0.67
CA LYS A 146 13.54 7.11 1.61
C LYS A 146 13.37 5.81 2.40
N ALA A 147 12.13 5.37 2.65
CA ALA A 147 11.85 4.20 3.46
C ALA A 147 12.44 2.88 2.90
N ASP A 148 12.54 2.71 1.57
CA ASP A 148 13.16 1.49 1.02
C ASP A 148 14.65 1.42 1.34
N GLN A 149 15.35 2.56 1.21
CA GLN A 149 16.77 2.67 1.57
C GLN A 149 16.95 2.49 3.08
N MET A 150 16.10 3.13 3.89
CA MET A 150 16.10 2.97 5.34
C MET A 150 15.94 1.51 5.76
N LYS A 151 14.98 0.77 5.16
CA LYS A 151 14.79 -0.66 5.38
C LYS A 151 16.06 -1.46 5.03
N GLN A 152 16.75 -1.13 3.94
CA GLN A 152 18.02 -1.79 3.59
C GLN A 152 19.11 -1.51 4.62
N HIS A 153 19.25 -0.26 5.06
CA HIS A 153 20.23 0.13 6.09
C HIS A 153 19.91 -0.45 7.47
N CYS A 154 18.69 -0.94 7.72
CA CYS A 154 18.37 -1.64 8.96
C CYS A 154 18.94 -3.06 9.01
N PHE A 155 19.20 -3.69 7.86
CA PHE A 155 19.69 -5.07 7.78
C PHE A 155 21.18 -5.18 7.43
N TYR A 156 21.71 -4.18 6.74
CA TYR A 156 23.05 -4.24 6.18
C TYR A 156 23.89 -3.06 6.66
N LEU A 157 25.12 -3.37 7.08
CA LEU A 157 26.20 -2.40 7.19
C LEU A 157 26.67 -2.08 5.76
N ASP A 158 26.66 -0.81 5.39
CA ASP A 158 27.13 -0.35 4.09
C ASP A 158 28.34 0.60 4.24
N TYR A 159 29.10 0.78 3.16
CA TYR A 159 30.25 1.67 3.10
C TYR A 159 30.24 2.45 1.79
N ASN A 160 30.02 3.77 1.88
CA ASN A 160 29.94 4.65 0.72
C ASN A 160 30.95 5.80 0.81
N SER A 161 30.92 6.72 -0.16
CA SER A 161 31.85 7.85 -0.23
C SER A 161 31.78 8.82 0.96
N ARG A 162 30.76 8.71 1.81
CA ARG A 162 30.57 9.50 3.04
C ARG A 162 30.91 8.72 4.31
N GLY A 163 31.29 7.44 4.19
CA GLY A 163 31.67 6.57 5.30
C GLY A 163 30.71 5.39 5.50
N THR A 164 30.76 4.83 6.71
CA THR A 164 29.96 3.66 7.10
C THR A 164 28.51 4.06 7.41
N VAL A 165 27.55 3.31 6.87
CA VAL A 165 26.13 3.39 7.23
C VAL A 165 25.80 2.16 8.05
N ASP A 166 25.62 2.37 9.36
CA ASP A 166 25.42 1.30 10.33
C ASP A 166 23.96 1.26 10.83
N PRO A 167 23.30 0.09 10.84
CA PRO A 167 22.01 -0.10 11.48
C PRO A 167 21.92 0.50 12.90
N ILE A 168 23.02 0.50 13.66
CA ILE A 168 23.07 1.04 15.03
C ILE A 168 22.78 2.55 15.08
N SER A 169 22.91 3.26 13.96
CA SER A 169 22.57 4.68 13.86
C SER A 169 21.06 4.94 13.81
N ILE A 170 20.24 3.90 13.61
CA ILE A 170 18.78 3.99 13.67
C ILE A 170 18.35 4.02 15.14
N ASP A 171 17.82 5.16 15.56
CA ASP A 171 17.46 5.42 16.95
C ASP A 171 15.95 5.29 17.21
N HIS A 172 15.58 5.53 18.47
CA HIS A 172 14.19 5.55 18.91
C HIS A 172 13.33 6.58 18.15
N ASN A 173 13.89 7.72 17.76
CA ASN A 173 13.15 8.76 17.04
C ASN A 173 12.82 8.32 15.60
N ALA A 174 13.76 7.65 14.93
CA ALA A 174 13.53 7.01 13.64
C ALA A 174 12.44 5.93 13.75
N PHE A 175 12.45 5.14 14.82
CA PHE A 175 11.40 4.18 15.13
C PHE A 175 10.03 4.85 15.29
N GLU A 176 9.87 5.84 16.18
CA GLU A 176 8.57 6.48 16.42
C GLU A 176 8.01 7.20 15.19
N THR A 177 8.89 7.81 14.39
CA THR A 177 8.51 8.41 13.10
C THR A 177 7.96 7.36 12.16
N THR A 178 8.68 6.24 12.00
CA THR A 178 8.28 5.12 11.14
C THR A 178 6.98 4.50 11.63
N ARG A 179 6.84 4.31 12.94
CA ARG A 179 5.65 3.76 13.58
C ARG A 179 4.44 4.64 13.34
N THR A 180 4.56 5.95 13.54
CA THR A 180 3.47 6.91 13.29
C THR A 180 2.97 6.84 11.86
N ILE A 181 3.88 6.86 10.87
CA ILE A 181 3.53 6.87 9.45
C ILE A 181 2.91 5.53 9.04
N THR A 182 3.52 4.41 9.45
CA THR A 182 3.04 3.07 9.09
C THR A 182 1.74 2.70 9.80
N HIS A 183 1.51 3.14 11.04
CA HIS A 183 0.22 2.99 11.72
C HIS A 183 -0.89 3.80 11.04
N LYS A 184 -0.58 5.05 10.66
CA LYS A 184 -1.53 5.86 9.89
C LYS A 184 -1.90 5.17 8.58
N PHE A 185 -0.91 4.70 7.82
CA PHE A 185 -1.12 3.93 6.59
C PHE A 185 -1.99 2.69 6.84
N ARG A 186 -1.71 1.92 7.89
CA ARG A 186 -2.47 0.72 8.27
C ARG A 186 -3.93 1.04 8.57
N GLU A 187 -4.21 2.11 9.30
CA GLU A 187 -5.57 2.54 9.59
C GLU A 187 -6.30 3.03 8.33
N ASP A 188 -5.63 3.83 7.50
CA ASP A 188 -6.17 4.32 6.24
C ASP A 188 -6.53 3.15 5.29
N LEU A 189 -5.69 2.11 5.21
CA LEU A 189 -5.96 0.88 4.46
C LEU A 189 -7.10 0.06 5.06
N ARG A 190 -7.15 -0.06 6.40
CA ARG A 190 -8.22 -0.77 7.11
C ARG A 190 -9.59 -0.16 6.79
N LEU A 191 -9.69 1.16 6.78
CA LEU A 191 -10.92 1.86 6.44
C LEU A 191 -11.36 1.56 5.00
N MET A 192 -10.43 1.56 4.04
CA MET A 192 -10.77 1.21 2.65
C MET A 192 -11.26 -0.23 2.49
N VAL A 193 -10.63 -1.19 3.18
CA VAL A 193 -11.09 -2.58 3.17
C VAL A 193 -12.51 -2.66 3.72
N ILE A 194 -12.81 -2.00 4.84
CA ILE A 194 -14.16 -1.96 5.42
C ILE A 194 -15.18 -1.36 4.44
N ILE A 195 -14.81 -0.29 3.75
CA ILE A 195 -15.65 0.35 2.73
C ILE A 195 -15.99 -0.65 1.62
N ILE A 196 -14.99 -1.32 1.06
CA ILE A 196 -15.18 -2.29 -0.02
C ILE A 196 -16.01 -3.49 0.45
N GLU A 197 -15.71 -4.03 1.64
CA GLU A 197 -16.40 -5.20 2.19
C GLU A 197 -17.88 -4.93 2.54
N ARG A 198 -18.24 -3.67 2.80
CA ARG A 198 -19.60 -3.27 3.20
C ARG A 198 -20.38 -2.53 2.12
N ALA A 199 -19.76 -2.25 0.98
CA ALA A 199 -20.42 -1.58 -0.14
C ALA A 199 -21.60 -2.42 -0.66
N SER A 200 -22.72 -1.77 -0.99
CA SER A 200 -23.78 -2.42 -1.74
C SER A 200 -23.31 -2.78 -3.16
N SER A 201 -24.07 -3.59 -3.90
CA SER A 201 -23.70 -3.91 -5.28
C SER A 201 -23.62 -2.67 -6.19
N GLU A 202 -24.50 -1.69 -5.97
CA GLU A 202 -24.51 -0.41 -6.70
C GLU A 202 -23.28 0.46 -6.34
N ASP A 203 -22.98 0.56 -5.05
CA ASP A 203 -21.80 1.27 -4.55
C ASP A 203 -20.51 0.66 -5.07
N LEU A 204 -20.44 -0.67 -5.07
CA LEU A 204 -19.29 -1.40 -5.55
C LEU A 204 -19.11 -1.23 -7.07
N ALA A 205 -20.20 -1.22 -7.84
CA ALA A 205 -20.16 -0.91 -9.27
C ALA A 205 -19.61 0.51 -9.51
N THR A 206 -20.12 1.49 -8.75
CA THR A 206 -19.65 2.88 -8.81
C THR A 206 -18.15 2.99 -8.48
N LEU A 207 -17.70 2.30 -7.43
CA LEU A 207 -16.27 2.28 -7.06
C LEU A 207 -15.40 1.64 -8.14
N LYS A 208 -15.86 0.55 -8.77
CA LYS A 208 -15.15 -0.11 -9.88
C LYS A 208 -15.05 0.79 -11.11
N ASP A 209 -16.15 1.45 -11.46
CA ASP A 209 -16.18 2.38 -12.60
C ASP A 209 -15.25 3.56 -12.35
N ALA A 210 -15.32 4.15 -11.16
CA ALA A 210 -14.44 5.24 -10.76
C ALA A 210 -12.96 4.80 -10.75
N PHE A 211 -12.67 3.58 -10.29
CA PHE A 211 -11.32 3.02 -10.32
C PHE A 211 -10.75 2.96 -11.75
N VAL A 212 -11.56 2.66 -12.75
CA VAL A 212 -11.10 2.68 -14.16
C VAL A 212 -11.08 4.10 -14.72
N SER A 213 -12.16 4.86 -14.57
CA SER A 213 -12.33 6.15 -15.25
C SER A 213 -11.39 7.25 -14.75
N THR A 214 -10.82 7.10 -13.56
CA THR A 214 -9.89 8.08 -12.96
C THR A 214 -8.43 7.83 -13.30
N GLY A 215 -8.12 6.76 -14.04
CA GLY A 215 -6.74 6.42 -14.35
C GLY A 215 -6.02 5.67 -13.22
N MET A 216 -6.74 5.12 -12.23
CA MET A 216 -6.11 4.41 -11.11
C MET A 216 -5.37 3.16 -11.58
N THR A 217 -5.91 2.47 -12.59
CA THR A 217 -5.25 1.31 -13.22
C THR A 217 -3.89 1.68 -13.82
N GLU A 218 -3.81 2.83 -14.48
CA GLU A 218 -2.63 3.39 -15.11
C GLU A 218 -1.64 3.86 -14.04
N GLN A 219 -2.09 4.55 -13.00
CA GLN A 219 -1.23 4.97 -11.90
C GLN A 219 -0.59 3.77 -11.18
N ILE A 220 -1.36 2.70 -10.94
CA ILE A 220 -0.81 1.47 -10.35
C ILE A 220 0.17 0.79 -11.32
N ASP A 221 -0.13 0.73 -12.62
CA ASP A 221 0.80 0.18 -13.62
C ASP A 221 2.13 0.95 -13.66
N GLU A 222 2.05 2.28 -13.72
CA GLU A 222 3.22 3.15 -13.64
C GLU A 222 4.02 2.93 -12.35
N SER A 223 3.34 2.75 -11.21
CA SER A 223 3.99 2.44 -9.94
C SER A 223 4.76 1.12 -9.97
N ILE A 224 4.16 0.08 -10.55
CA ILE A 224 4.77 -1.25 -10.66
C ILE A 224 5.98 -1.24 -11.60
N THR A 225 5.90 -0.47 -12.69
CA THR A 225 6.91 -0.44 -13.76
C THR A 225 8.03 0.56 -13.51
N ARG A 226 7.83 1.55 -12.62
CA ARG A 226 8.82 2.57 -12.27
C ARG A 226 10.13 1.93 -11.82
N LYS A 227 11.16 2.04 -12.68
CA LYS A 227 12.53 1.70 -12.31
C LYS A 227 13.01 2.71 -11.26
N LYS A 228 13.84 2.27 -10.30
CA LYS A 228 14.53 3.20 -9.40
C LYS A 228 15.26 4.24 -10.25
N SER A 229 14.90 5.51 -10.09
CA SER A 229 15.72 6.63 -10.57
C SER A 229 17.10 6.47 -9.95
N LYS A 230 18.14 6.34 -10.78
CA LYS A 230 19.52 6.27 -10.32
C LYS A 230 19.99 7.61 -9.77
#